data_AF-A0A959M7S9-F1
#
_entry.id   AF-A0A959M7S9-F1
#
_cell.length_a   1.000
_cell.length_b   1.000
_cell.length_c   1.000
_cell.angle_alpha   90.00
_cell.angle_beta   90.00
_cell.angle_gamma   90.00
#
_symmetry.space_group_name_H-M   'P 1'
#
loop_
_entity.id
_entity.type
_entity.pdbx_description
1 polymer ?
#
loop_
_entity_poly.entity_id
_entity_poly.type
_entity_poly.pdbx_seq_one_letter_code
_entity_poly.pdbx_strand_id
1 'polypeptide(L)'
;MLQTKVKASSVSNLTDARYFAAWDVDWLGFCLDENAPDYVSPPTLRAFREWVDGPAIVGEFGLQSLEEILELATDLELDAIQLGPFADHSIRAGLREWFVIQEVVVSADTSWSDLESQLEEMAGEAGLFLLNLDSNRISLDDLKQGRPFSDIALKELCDRFPILLGMNWRVTEVPSILETLSPEGIYVRGGEEEKVGFKSFDELDDLFELLEVLV
;
A
#
# COMPACT_ATOMS: atom_id res chain seq x y z
N MET A 1 -14.06 3.66 -13.19
CA MET A 1 -14.12 3.24 -11.77
C MET A 1 -13.57 1.83 -11.70
N LEU A 2 -12.70 1.55 -10.74
CA LEU A 2 -12.07 0.24 -10.58
C LEU A 2 -12.95 -0.71 -9.73
N GLN A 3 -12.82 -2.02 -9.95
CA GLN A 3 -13.58 -3.06 -9.25
C GLN A 3 -13.18 -3.20 -7.76
N THR A 4 -11.97 -2.77 -7.42
CA THR A 4 -11.41 -2.82 -6.06
C THR A 4 -10.64 -1.53 -5.80
N LYS A 5 -10.39 -1.23 -4.53
CA LYS A 5 -9.58 -0.06 -4.20
C LYS A 5 -8.12 -0.29 -4.56
N VAL A 6 -7.45 0.77 -5.00
CA VAL A 6 -6.03 0.69 -5.37
C VAL A 6 -5.22 1.76 -4.66
N LYS A 7 -4.12 1.33 -4.03
CA LYS A 7 -3.06 2.22 -3.58
C LYS A 7 -1.84 2.08 -4.49
N ALA A 8 -1.39 3.17 -5.08
CA ALA A 8 -0.07 3.23 -5.71
C ALA A 8 0.96 3.77 -4.71
N SER A 9 1.93 2.94 -4.32
CA SER A 9 2.98 3.27 -3.33
C SER A 9 4.27 3.72 -4.01
N SER A 10 5.18 4.37 -3.25
CA SER A 10 6.51 4.73 -3.73
C SER A 10 6.52 5.58 -5.02
N VAL A 11 5.53 6.45 -5.21
CA VAL A 11 5.47 7.35 -6.37
C VAL A 11 6.53 8.42 -6.21
N SER A 12 7.47 8.51 -7.17
CA SER A 12 8.64 9.40 -7.06
C SER A 12 8.73 10.48 -8.15
N ASN A 13 7.84 10.46 -9.14
CA ASN A 13 7.81 11.44 -10.22
C ASN A 13 6.37 11.81 -10.63
N LEU A 14 6.24 12.96 -11.30
CA LEU A 14 4.94 13.51 -11.70
C LEU A 14 4.24 12.67 -12.80
N THR A 15 5.01 12.03 -13.68
CA THR A 15 4.43 11.20 -14.75
C THR A 15 3.66 10.04 -14.15
N ASP A 16 4.26 9.33 -13.19
CA ASP A 16 3.61 8.24 -12.46
C ASP A 16 2.39 8.73 -11.67
N ALA A 17 2.53 9.84 -10.94
CA ALA A 17 1.44 10.38 -10.14
C ALA A 17 0.21 10.69 -11.00
N ARG A 18 0.42 11.27 -12.18
CA ARG A 18 -0.65 11.57 -13.15
C ARG A 18 -1.20 10.31 -13.81
N TYR A 19 -0.35 9.33 -14.09
CA TYR A 19 -0.75 8.04 -14.63
C TYR A 19 -1.72 7.33 -13.69
N PHE A 20 -1.33 7.16 -12.42
CA PHE A 20 -2.19 6.51 -11.42
C PHE A 20 -3.45 7.32 -11.12
N ALA A 21 -3.35 8.66 -11.06
CA ALA A 21 -4.54 9.50 -10.89
C ALA A 21 -5.52 9.38 -12.07
N ALA A 22 -5.03 9.22 -13.31
CA ALA A 22 -5.89 8.99 -14.47
C ALA A 22 -6.67 7.67 -14.40
N TRP A 23 -6.11 6.67 -13.71
CA TRP A 23 -6.78 5.41 -13.39
C TRP A 23 -7.73 5.48 -12.19
N ASP A 24 -7.89 6.67 -11.59
CA ASP A 24 -8.81 6.91 -10.47
C ASP A 24 -8.50 6.00 -9.26
N VAL A 25 -7.20 5.84 -8.95
CA VAL A 25 -6.76 5.11 -7.74
C VAL A 25 -7.19 5.85 -6.49
N ASP A 26 -7.49 5.11 -5.42
CA ASP A 26 -7.92 5.68 -4.14
C ASP A 26 -6.79 6.42 -3.42
N TRP A 27 -5.56 5.91 -3.51
CA TRP A 27 -4.41 6.44 -2.77
C TRP A 27 -3.14 6.54 -3.61
N LEU A 28 -2.43 7.67 -3.44
CA LEU A 28 -1.06 7.85 -3.92
C LEU A 28 -0.11 8.01 -2.74
N GLY A 29 0.84 7.09 -2.64
CA GLY A 29 1.87 7.06 -1.61
C GLY A 29 3.18 7.67 -2.08
N PHE A 30 3.71 8.58 -1.26
CA PHE A 30 5.00 9.23 -1.47
C PHE A 30 5.92 8.95 -0.30
N CYS A 31 7.09 8.39 -0.57
CA CYS A 31 8.08 8.09 0.44
C CYS A 31 8.69 9.37 1.00
N LEU A 32 8.51 9.61 2.29
CA LEU A 32 9.02 10.78 3.02
C LEU A 32 10.20 10.43 3.92
N ASP A 33 10.72 9.20 3.88
CA ASP A 33 11.95 8.81 4.57
C ASP A 33 13.19 9.20 3.73
N GLU A 34 13.97 10.18 4.20
CA GLU A 34 15.17 10.69 3.51
C GLU A 34 16.25 9.62 3.27
N ASN A 35 16.18 8.49 3.98
CA ASN A 35 17.13 7.39 3.84
C ASN A 35 16.70 6.36 2.80
N ALA A 36 15.47 6.47 2.27
CA ALA A 36 14.91 5.53 1.31
C ALA A 36 15.27 5.93 -0.13
N PRO A 37 15.47 4.97 -1.04
CA PRO A 37 15.88 5.23 -2.42
C PRO A 37 14.79 5.95 -3.25
N ASP A 38 13.54 5.78 -2.86
CA ASP A 38 12.33 6.35 -3.48
C ASP A 38 11.87 7.64 -2.79
N TYR A 39 12.71 8.24 -1.94
CA TYR A 39 12.42 9.49 -1.24
C TYR A 39 11.96 10.62 -2.17
N VAL A 40 10.88 11.29 -1.76
CA VAL A 40 10.36 12.51 -2.37
C VAL A 40 10.48 13.66 -1.38
N SER A 41 11.19 14.71 -1.78
CA SER A 41 11.34 15.89 -0.92
C SER A 41 10.01 16.63 -0.70
N PRO A 42 9.78 17.28 0.46
CA PRO A 42 8.58 18.08 0.71
C PRO A 42 8.27 19.11 -0.38
N PRO A 43 9.24 19.89 -0.92
CA PRO A 43 8.98 20.78 -2.05
C PRO A 43 8.53 20.05 -3.32
N THR A 44 9.07 18.86 -3.59
CA THR A 44 8.67 18.04 -4.73
C THR A 44 7.23 17.54 -4.58
N LEU A 45 6.84 17.04 -3.39
CA LEU A 45 5.47 16.57 -3.15
C LEU A 45 4.46 17.72 -3.29
N ARG A 46 4.76 18.91 -2.75
CA ARG A 46 3.92 20.10 -2.96
C ARG A 46 3.71 20.40 -4.44
N ALA A 47 4.78 20.32 -5.24
CA ALA A 47 4.69 20.51 -6.68
C ALA A 47 3.82 19.43 -7.34
N PHE A 48 3.90 18.16 -6.92
CA PHE A 48 3.05 17.10 -7.49
C PHE A 48 1.57 17.32 -7.20
N ARG A 49 1.24 17.76 -5.98
CA ARG A 49 -0.14 18.03 -5.55
C ARG A 49 -0.87 19.06 -6.44
N GLU A 50 -0.16 20.01 -7.03
CA GLU A 50 -0.76 21.00 -7.94
C GLU A 50 -1.27 20.40 -9.27
N TRP A 51 -0.83 19.19 -9.62
CA TRP A 51 -1.08 18.54 -10.91
C TRP A 51 -1.87 17.25 -10.80
N VAL A 52 -2.19 16.83 -9.58
CA VAL A 52 -2.82 15.56 -9.26
C VAL A 52 -4.08 15.85 -8.48
N ASP A 53 -5.20 15.36 -8.98
CA ASP A 53 -6.53 15.51 -8.39
C ASP A 53 -7.23 14.14 -8.40
N GLY A 54 -8.08 13.88 -7.41
CA GLY A 54 -8.79 12.61 -7.23
C GLY A 54 -8.27 11.76 -6.06
N PRO A 55 -7.08 11.14 -6.16
CA PRO A 55 -6.57 10.24 -5.11
C PRO A 55 -6.23 10.95 -3.80
N ALA A 56 -6.40 10.25 -2.68
CA ALA A 56 -5.90 10.69 -1.38
C ALA A 56 -4.36 10.61 -1.33
N ILE A 57 -3.71 11.66 -0.83
CA ILE A 57 -2.26 11.75 -0.74
C ILE A 57 -1.79 11.14 0.58
N VAL A 58 -0.97 10.09 0.47
CA VAL A 58 -0.43 9.33 1.60
C VAL A 58 1.06 9.61 1.74
N GLY A 59 1.50 10.05 2.91
CA GLY A 59 2.93 10.08 3.25
C GLY A 59 3.38 8.74 3.80
N GLU A 60 4.44 8.17 3.24
CA GLU A 60 5.00 6.89 3.67
C GLU A 60 6.24 7.15 4.52
N PHE A 61 6.21 6.69 5.76
CA PHE A 61 7.23 6.96 6.77
C PHE A 61 7.92 5.66 7.20
N GLY A 62 9.24 5.73 7.37
CA GLY A 62 10.08 4.63 7.81
C GLY A 62 10.25 4.64 9.33
N LEU A 63 11.41 5.11 9.78
CA LEU A 63 11.80 5.13 11.20
C LEU A 63 11.77 6.53 11.82
N GLN A 64 11.09 7.48 11.19
CA GLN A 64 10.95 8.85 11.69
C GLN A 64 10.18 8.91 13.01
N SER A 65 10.47 9.92 13.82
CA SER A 65 9.77 10.15 15.09
C SER A 65 8.34 10.66 14.87
N LEU A 66 7.49 10.47 15.88
CA LEU A 66 6.11 10.99 15.86
C LEU A 66 6.05 12.51 15.60
N GLU A 67 6.99 13.28 16.16
CA GLU A 67 7.05 14.73 15.97
C GLU A 67 7.32 15.09 14.51
N GLU A 68 8.32 14.45 13.88
CA GLU A 68 8.65 14.65 12.47
C GLU A 68 7.50 14.21 11.55
N ILE A 69 6.85 13.08 11.85
CA ILE A 69 5.70 12.59 11.08
C ILE A 69 4.56 13.61 11.12
N LEU A 70 4.21 14.12 12.30
CA LEU A 70 3.12 15.09 12.47
C LEU A 70 3.43 16.44 11.82
N GLU A 71 4.68 16.90 11.91
CA GLU A 71 5.13 18.13 11.26
C GLU A 71 4.97 18.01 9.74
N LEU A 72 5.55 16.96 9.14
CA LEU A 72 5.47 16.72 7.70
C LEU A 72 4.03 16.51 7.24
N ALA A 73 3.24 15.73 7.97
CA ALA A 73 1.86 15.44 7.61
C ALA A 73 0.99 16.70 7.58
N THR A 74 1.18 17.59 8.56
CA THR A 74 0.48 18.87 8.62
C THR A 74 0.96 19.82 7.54
N ASP A 75 2.28 19.95 7.37
CA ASP A 75 2.91 20.88 6.42
C ASP A 75 2.61 20.55 4.95
N LEU A 76 2.47 19.27 4.64
CA LEU A 76 2.18 18.73 3.31
C LEU A 76 0.69 18.48 3.06
N GLU A 77 -0.16 18.77 4.05
CA GLU A 77 -1.61 18.57 4.00
C GLU A 77 -1.98 17.13 3.60
N LEU A 78 -1.28 16.14 4.16
CA LEU A 78 -1.54 14.73 3.82
C LEU A 78 -2.97 14.33 4.17
N ASP A 79 -3.53 13.37 3.43
CA ASP A 79 -4.85 12.80 3.73
C ASP A 79 -4.73 11.56 4.63
N ALA A 80 -3.59 10.87 4.55
CA ALA A 80 -3.28 9.69 5.37
C ALA A 80 -1.77 9.54 5.62
N ILE A 81 -1.45 8.74 6.65
CA ILE A 81 -0.09 8.41 7.05
C ILE A 81 0.09 6.90 6.92
N GLN A 82 1.08 6.47 6.14
CA GLN A 82 1.52 5.07 6.13
C GLN A 82 2.75 4.90 7.04
N LEU A 83 2.65 3.96 7.97
CA LEU A 83 3.74 3.56 8.84
C LEU A 83 4.38 2.26 8.33
N GLY A 84 5.71 2.21 8.34
CA GLY A 84 6.47 1.00 8.05
C GLY A 84 6.25 -0.11 9.10
N PRO A 85 6.75 -1.34 8.82
CA PRO A 85 6.47 -2.54 9.61
C PRO A 85 7.04 -2.52 11.04
N PHE A 86 7.95 -1.59 11.33
CA PHE A 86 8.63 -1.48 12.63
C PHE A 86 8.12 -0.32 13.48
N ALA A 87 7.08 0.39 13.05
CA ALA A 87 6.47 1.43 13.87
C ALA A 87 5.93 0.81 15.17
N ASP A 88 6.18 1.48 16.29
CA ASP A 88 5.73 1.01 17.60
C ASP A 88 4.35 1.56 17.98
N HIS A 89 3.81 1.04 19.08
CA HIS A 89 2.53 1.48 19.63
C HIS A 89 2.54 2.97 19.99
N SER A 90 3.67 3.54 20.43
CA SER A 90 3.73 4.94 20.84
C SER A 90 3.53 5.90 19.66
N ILE A 91 4.09 5.57 18.49
CA ILE A 91 3.88 6.32 17.24
C ILE A 91 2.40 6.20 16.84
N ARG A 92 1.89 4.97 16.71
CA ARG A 92 0.50 4.71 16.32
C ARG A 92 -0.51 5.41 17.23
N ALA A 93 -0.36 5.27 18.55
CA ALA A 93 -1.24 5.90 19.52
C ALA A 93 -1.17 7.43 19.53
N GLY A 94 -0.09 8.03 18.98
CA GLY A 94 0.05 9.46 18.78
C GLY A 94 -0.67 10.01 17.54
N LEU A 95 -1.09 9.14 16.62
CA LEU A 95 -1.70 9.49 15.33
C LEU A 95 -3.22 9.32 15.30
N ARG A 96 -3.90 9.37 16.46
CA ARG A 96 -5.36 9.07 16.58
C ARG A 96 -6.28 9.94 15.73
N GLU A 97 -5.84 11.15 15.36
CA GLU A 97 -6.60 12.08 14.54
C GLU A 97 -6.35 11.87 13.03
N TRP A 98 -5.46 10.94 12.67
CA TRP A 98 -5.06 10.66 11.30
C TRP A 98 -5.60 9.31 10.84
N PHE A 99 -5.88 9.20 9.54
CA PHE A 99 -6.09 7.89 8.92
C PHE A 99 -4.73 7.20 8.76
N VAL A 100 -4.50 6.15 9.54
CA VAL A 100 -3.24 5.41 9.56
C VAL A 100 -3.35 4.13 8.73
N ILE A 101 -2.43 3.96 7.80
CA ILE A 101 -2.17 2.71 7.08
C ILE A 101 -0.95 2.06 7.73
N GLN A 102 -1.10 0.87 8.31
CA GLN A 102 0.02 0.13 8.90
C GLN A 102 0.51 -0.94 7.94
N GLU A 103 1.76 -0.83 7.47
CA GLU A 103 2.40 -1.89 6.70
C GLU A 103 2.76 -3.07 7.61
N VAL A 104 2.52 -4.29 7.12
CA VAL A 104 2.92 -5.53 7.77
C VAL A 104 3.55 -6.42 6.70
N VAL A 105 4.82 -6.78 6.91
CA VAL A 105 5.56 -7.64 6.00
C VAL A 105 5.32 -9.10 6.38
N VAL A 106 4.91 -9.90 5.40
CA VAL A 106 4.77 -11.35 5.58
C VAL A 106 6.01 -12.03 5.02
N SER A 107 6.67 -12.84 5.85
CA SER A 107 7.85 -13.66 5.50
C SER A 107 7.53 -15.15 5.58
N ALA A 108 8.44 -15.98 5.08
CA ALA A 108 8.24 -17.44 5.04
C ALA A 108 8.12 -18.09 6.43
N ASP A 109 8.58 -17.41 7.48
CA ASP A 109 8.51 -17.82 8.87
C ASP A 109 7.39 -17.13 9.67
N THR A 110 6.61 -16.23 9.05
CA THR A 110 5.44 -15.63 9.71
C THR A 110 4.40 -16.69 10.03
N SER A 111 4.19 -16.97 11.31
CA SER A 111 3.13 -17.89 11.72
C SER A 111 1.76 -17.21 11.63
N TRP A 112 0.72 -17.99 11.34
CA TRP A 112 -0.67 -17.51 11.34
C TRP A 112 -1.02 -16.81 12.66
N SER A 113 -0.76 -17.46 13.79
CA SER A 113 -1.14 -16.95 15.10
C SER A 113 -0.44 -15.64 15.45
N ASP A 114 0.82 -15.48 15.02
CA ASP A 114 1.57 -14.25 15.29
C ASP A 114 1.01 -13.10 14.44
N LEU A 115 0.75 -13.34 13.15
CA LEU A 115 0.15 -12.34 12.27
C LEU A 115 -1.23 -11.91 12.75
N GLU A 116 -2.08 -12.88 13.09
CA GLU A 116 -3.42 -12.64 13.63
C GLU A 116 -3.36 -11.79 14.91
N SER A 117 -2.51 -12.18 15.86
CA SER A 117 -2.35 -11.44 17.12
C SER A 117 -1.82 -10.03 16.90
N GLN A 118 -0.89 -9.86 15.95
CA GLN A 118 -0.32 -8.57 15.59
C GLN A 118 -1.39 -7.62 15.04
N LEU A 119 -2.23 -8.08 14.12
CA LEU A 119 -3.31 -7.28 13.54
C LEU A 119 -4.36 -6.93 14.60
N GLU A 120 -4.72 -7.87 15.47
CA GLU A 120 -5.65 -7.64 16.59
C GLU A 120 -5.16 -6.54 17.54
N GLU A 121 -3.87 -6.54 17.87
CA GLU A 121 -3.26 -5.52 18.73
C GLU A 121 -3.36 -4.12 18.11
N MET A 122 -3.24 -4.02 16.79
CA MET A 122 -3.20 -2.75 16.06
C MET A 122 -4.57 -2.27 15.54
N ALA A 123 -5.62 -3.08 15.60
CA ALA A 123 -6.92 -2.80 14.98
C ALA A 123 -7.64 -1.53 15.49
N GLY A 124 -7.27 -1.04 16.68
CA GLY A 124 -7.78 0.22 17.25
C GLY A 124 -6.97 1.46 16.89
N GLU A 125 -5.83 1.28 16.21
CA GLU A 125 -4.84 2.32 15.94
C GLU A 125 -4.48 2.45 14.46
N ALA A 126 -4.83 1.44 13.66
CA ALA A 126 -4.71 1.45 12.21
C ALA A 126 -6.11 1.42 11.58
N GLY A 127 -6.36 2.32 10.62
CA GLY A 127 -7.59 2.32 9.83
C GLY A 127 -7.56 1.34 8.66
N LEU A 128 -6.36 0.89 8.26
CA LEU A 128 -6.11 0.00 7.13
C LEU A 128 -4.77 -0.72 7.35
N PHE A 129 -4.71 -2.00 7.01
CA PHE A 129 -3.45 -2.75 6.98
C PHE A 129 -2.99 -2.97 5.55
N LEU A 130 -1.71 -2.70 5.27
CA LEU A 130 -1.08 -3.08 4.02
C LEU A 130 -0.27 -4.36 4.28
N LEU A 131 -0.82 -5.51 3.85
CA LEU A 131 -0.11 -6.79 3.94
C LEU A 131 0.80 -6.94 2.73
N ASN A 132 2.11 -6.85 2.98
CA ASN A 132 3.15 -6.93 1.96
C ASN A 132 3.74 -8.34 1.90
N LEU A 133 3.20 -9.14 0.98
CA LEU A 133 3.66 -10.50 0.67
C LEU A 133 4.73 -10.49 -0.42
N ASP A 134 4.75 -9.45 -1.26
CA ASP A 134 5.69 -9.31 -2.39
C ASP A 134 7.16 -9.18 -1.94
N SER A 135 7.41 -8.53 -0.79
CA SER A 135 8.76 -8.37 -0.23
C SER A 135 9.50 -9.69 -0.02
N ASN A 136 8.75 -10.78 0.23
CA ASN A 136 9.28 -12.14 0.36
C ASN A 136 8.83 -13.07 -0.77
N ARG A 137 8.26 -12.51 -1.85
CA ARG A 137 7.78 -13.21 -3.05
C ARG A 137 6.80 -14.35 -2.73
N ILE A 138 5.96 -14.15 -1.71
CA ILE A 138 4.94 -15.14 -1.35
C ILE A 138 3.81 -15.06 -2.37
N SER A 139 3.60 -16.16 -3.08
CA SER A 139 2.58 -16.27 -4.13
C SER A 139 1.28 -16.85 -3.59
N LEU A 140 0.20 -16.73 -4.36
CA LEU A 140 -1.07 -17.40 -4.04
C LEU A 140 -0.91 -18.93 -4.01
N ASP A 141 -0.04 -19.49 -4.86
CA ASP A 141 0.22 -20.93 -4.89
C ASP A 141 0.92 -21.42 -3.62
N ASP A 142 1.77 -20.58 -3.00
CA ASP A 142 2.37 -20.87 -1.69
C ASP A 142 1.30 -20.93 -0.61
N LEU A 143 0.39 -19.94 -0.60
CA LEU A 143 -0.72 -19.89 0.34
C LEU A 143 -1.67 -21.08 0.18
N LYS A 144 -1.99 -21.49 -1.06
CA LYS A 144 -2.78 -22.70 -1.32
C LYS A 144 -2.11 -23.99 -0.82
N GLN A 145 -0.78 -23.98 -0.71
CA GLN A 145 0.00 -25.07 -0.11
C GLN A 145 0.14 -24.94 1.42
N GLY A 146 -0.47 -23.91 2.02
CA GLY A 146 -0.43 -23.63 3.44
C GLY A 146 0.87 -22.97 3.90
N ARG A 147 1.53 -22.17 3.05
CA ARG A 147 2.82 -21.52 3.35
C ARG A 147 2.79 -20.01 3.05
N PRO A 148 3.23 -19.16 3.98
CA PRO A 148 3.55 -19.49 5.38
C PRO A 148 2.30 -19.87 6.20
N PHE A 149 1.11 -19.52 5.69
CA PHE A 149 -0.20 -19.95 6.16
C PHE A 149 -1.12 -20.18 4.94
N SER A 150 -2.36 -20.62 5.16
CA SER A 150 -3.28 -20.93 4.06
C SER A 150 -3.96 -19.68 3.47
N ASP A 151 -4.39 -19.79 2.21
CA ASP A 151 -5.28 -18.83 1.56
C ASP A 151 -6.62 -18.66 2.30
N ILE A 152 -7.14 -19.74 2.90
CA ILE A 152 -8.31 -19.70 3.78
C ILE A 152 -8.06 -18.80 5.00
N ALA A 153 -6.87 -18.90 5.60
CA ALA A 153 -6.51 -18.06 6.75
C ALA A 153 -6.34 -16.59 6.31
N LEU A 154 -5.72 -16.34 5.16
CA LEU A 154 -5.65 -14.98 4.61
C LEU A 154 -7.03 -14.38 4.35
N LYS A 155 -7.96 -15.18 3.83
CA LYS A 155 -9.36 -14.77 3.66
C LYS A 155 -9.98 -14.38 5.01
N GLU A 156 -9.76 -15.16 6.05
CA GLU A 156 -10.27 -14.85 7.39
C GLU A 156 -9.77 -13.50 7.91
N LEU A 157 -8.51 -13.12 7.63
CA LEU A 157 -8.02 -11.77 7.95
C LEU A 157 -8.75 -10.69 7.15
N CYS A 158 -8.93 -10.90 5.83
CA CYS A 158 -9.61 -9.93 4.97
C CYS A 158 -11.09 -9.73 5.39
N ASP A 159 -11.75 -10.78 5.88
CA ASP A 159 -13.12 -10.69 6.39
C ASP A 159 -13.20 -9.91 7.73
N ARG A 160 -12.10 -9.78 8.46
CA ARG A 160 -12.05 -9.18 9.82
C ARG A 160 -11.44 -7.80 9.85
N PHE A 161 -10.48 -7.53 8.96
CA PHE A 161 -9.69 -6.30 8.96
C PHE A 161 -9.70 -5.68 7.56
N PRO A 162 -9.73 -4.33 7.47
CA PRO A 162 -9.54 -3.65 6.21
C PRO A 162 -8.09 -3.87 5.74
N ILE A 163 -7.92 -4.63 4.66
CA ILE A 163 -6.60 -5.05 4.16
C ILE A 163 -6.42 -4.63 2.71
N LEU A 164 -5.33 -3.91 2.45
CA LEU A 164 -4.71 -3.84 1.13
C LEU A 164 -3.72 -5.00 1.01
N LEU A 165 -3.95 -5.88 0.04
CA LEU A 165 -2.99 -6.92 -0.29
C LEU A 165 -1.96 -6.34 -1.25
N GLY A 166 -0.71 -6.74 -1.11
CA GLY A 166 0.13 -6.78 -2.29
C GLY A 166 1.08 -7.93 -2.30
N MET A 167 1.14 -8.45 -3.51
CA MET A 167 1.68 -9.71 -3.92
C MET A 167 2.34 -9.43 -5.28
N ASN A 168 3.18 -10.35 -5.73
CA ASN A 168 3.61 -10.34 -7.11
C ASN A 168 2.41 -10.72 -7.99
N TRP A 169 1.74 -9.71 -8.55
CA TRP A 169 0.50 -9.89 -9.30
C TRP A 169 0.78 -10.53 -10.66
N ARG A 170 0.34 -11.77 -10.84
CA ARG A 170 0.04 -12.26 -12.19
C ARG A 170 -1.33 -11.70 -12.56
N VAL A 171 -1.39 -10.81 -13.54
CA VAL A 171 -2.63 -10.12 -13.96
C VAL A 171 -3.81 -11.09 -14.12
N THR A 172 -3.56 -12.27 -14.71
CA THR A 172 -4.57 -13.32 -14.91
C THR A 172 -5.14 -13.93 -13.63
N GLU A 173 -4.48 -13.78 -12.48
CA GLU A 173 -4.90 -14.32 -11.17
C GLU A 173 -5.68 -13.31 -10.34
N VAL A 174 -5.55 -12.02 -10.63
CA VAL A 174 -6.16 -10.94 -9.84
C VAL A 174 -7.67 -11.12 -9.65
N PRO A 175 -8.49 -11.46 -10.67
CA PRO A 175 -9.92 -11.64 -10.48
C PRO A 175 -10.24 -12.78 -9.52
N SER A 176 -9.49 -13.89 -9.61
CA SER A 176 -9.65 -15.04 -8.73
C SER A 176 -9.27 -14.69 -7.29
N ILE A 177 -8.23 -13.88 -7.10
CA ILE A 177 -7.79 -13.39 -5.79
C ILE A 177 -8.85 -12.47 -5.18
N LEU A 178 -9.35 -11.49 -5.94
CA LEU A 178 -10.37 -10.56 -5.46
C LEU A 178 -11.67 -11.28 -5.09
N GLU A 179 -12.10 -12.26 -5.90
CA GLU A 179 -13.29 -13.06 -5.61
C GLU A 179 -13.09 -13.95 -4.37
N THR A 180 -11.93 -14.60 -4.24
CA THR A 180 -11.68 -15.58 -3.16
C THR A 180 -11.39 -14.90 -1.83
N LEU A 181 -10.50 -13.90 -1.82
CA LEU A 181 -10.02 -13.27 -0.60
C LEU A 181 -10.86 -12.06 -0.20
N SER A 182 -11.50 -11.37 -1.16
CA SER A 182 -12.29 -10.15 -0.93
C SER A 182 -11.57 -9.11 -0.07
N PRO A 183 -10.33 -8.70 -0.42
CA PRO A 183 -9.62 -7.66 0.32
C PRO A 183 -10.32 -6.29 0.17
N GLU A 184 -9.99 -5.34 1.04
CA GLU A 184 -10.44 -3.94 0.90
C GLU A 184 -9.89 -3.32 -0.40
N GLY A 185 -8.70 -3.74 -0.80
CA GLY A 185 -8.05 -3.31 -2.02
C GLY A 185 -6.75 -4.04 -2.30
N ILE A 186 -6.06 -3.55 -3.33
CA ILE A 186 -4.70 -3.97 -3.67
C ILE A 186 -3.75 -2.79 -3.56
N TYR A 187 -2.47 -3.08 -3.33
CA TYR A 187 -1.41 -2.12 -3.57
C TYR A 187 -0.59 -2.51 -4.80
N VAL A 188 -0.16 -1.48 -5.52
CA VAL A 188 0.83 -1.55 -6.60
C VAL A 188 1.97 -0.59 -6.25
N ARG A 189 3.19 -0.88 -6.73
CA ARG A 189 4.30 0.08 -6.58
C ARG A 189 4.43 0.90 -7.85
N GLY A 190 4.67 2.20 -7.71
CA GLY A 190 5.31 2.98 -8.76
C GLY A 190 6.66 2.35 -9.04
N GLY A 191 6.79 1.67 -10.19
CA GLY A 191 7.94 0.79 -10.46
C GLY A 191 9.31 1.49 -10.43
N GLU A 192 10.39 0.71 -10.52
CA GLU A 192 11.73 1.26 -10.76
C GLU A 192 11.81 1.80 -12.20
N GLU A 193 12.37 2.99 -12.39
CA GLU A 193 12.77 3.44 -13.73
C GLU A 193 13.92 2.55 -14.22
N GLU A 194 13.72 1.77 -15.29
CA GLU A 194 14.85 1.09 -15.94
C GLU A 194 15.85 2.13 -16.50
N LYS A 195 15.32 3.29 -16.93
CA LYS A 195 16.04 4.52 -17.30
C LYS A 195 15.15 5.73 -16.98
N VAL A 196 15.76 6.89 -16.76
CA VAL A 196 15.05 8.17 -16.58
C VAL A 196 13.96 8.35 -17.65
N GLY A 197 12.69 8.36 -17.23
CA GLY A 197 11.53 8.49 -18.12
C GLY A 197 11.14 7.25 -18.94
N PHE A 198 11.62 6.05 -18.60
CA PHE A 198 11.24 4.79 -19.25
C PHE A 198 10.87 3.71 -18.23
N LYS A 199 9.59 3.31 -18.24
CA LYS A 199 9.01 2.23 -17.44
C LYS A 199 8.15 1.33 -18.32
N SER A 200 8.11 0.04 -17.99
CA SER A 200 7.18 -0.92 -18.58
C SER A 200 5.82 -0.79 -17.88
N PHE A 201 5.04 0.23 -18.26
CA PHE A 201 3.65 0.38 -17.80
C PHE A 201 2.74 -0.72 -18.36
N ASP A 202 3.18 -1.47 -19.36
CA ASP A 202 2.39 -2.52 -20.04
C ASP A 202 1.73 -3.51 -19.04
N GLU A 203 2.44 -3.95 -18.00
CA GLU A 203 1.87 -4.86 -16.99
C GLU A 203 0.86 -4.17 -16.06
N LEU A 204 1.05 -2.87 -15.78
CA LEU A 204 0.10 -2.08 -14.99
C LEU A 204 -1.13 -1.71 -15.82
N ASP A 205 -0.97 -1.41 -17.11
CA ASP A 205 -2.05 -1.15 -18.03
C ASP A 205 -2.96 -2.38 -18.12
N ASP A 206 -2.40 -3.57 -18.37
CA ASP A 206 -3.14 -4.84 -18.38
C ASP A 206 -3.88 -5.08 -17.05
N LEU A 207 -3.26 -4.74 -15.91
CA LEU A 207 -3.88 -4.83 -14.59
C LEU A 207 -5.04 -3.85 -14.42
N PHE A 208 -4.86 -2.57 -14.76
CA PHE A 208 -5.88 -1.55 -14.59
C PHE A 208 -7.04 -1.74 -15.56
N GLU A 209 -6.78 -2.10 -16.82
CA GLU A 209 -7.82 -2.47 -17.79
C GLU A 209 -8.66 -3.66 -17.29
N LEU A 210 -8.02 -4.65 -16.65
CA LEU A 210 -8.73 -5.78 -16.05
C LEU A 210 -9.60 -5.37 -14.86
N LEU A 211 -9.17 -4.38 -14.08
CA LEU A 211 -9.90 -3.86 -12.93
C LEU A 211 -10.96 -2.82 -13.33
N GLU A 212 -10.89 -2.27 -14.54
CA GLU A 212 -11.82 -1.25 -15.01
C GLU A 212 -13.24 -1.83 -15.15
N VAL A 213 -14.19 -1.20 -14.47
CA VAL A 213 -15.61 -1.50 -14.64
C VAL A 213 -16.17 -0.59 -15.72
N LEU A 214 -16.55 -1.17 -16.86
CA LEU A 214 -17.31 -0.47 -17.90
C LEU A 214 -18.71 -0.14 -17.39
N VAL A 215 -19.00 1.15 -17.23
CA VAL A 215 -20.32 1.69 -16.84
C VAL A 215 -21.17 1.96 -18.07
#